data_AF-A0A529HJB9-F1
#
_entry.id   AF-A0A529HJB9-F1
#
_cell.length_a   1.000
_cell.length_b   1.000
_cell.length_c   1.000
_cell.angle_alpha   90.00
_cell.angle_beta   90.00
_cell.angle_gamma   90.00
#
_symmetry.space_group_name_H-M   'P 1'
#
loop_
_entity.id
_entity.type
_entity.pdbx_description
1 polymer ?
#
loop_
_entity_poly.entity_id
_entity_poly.type
_entity_poly.pdbx_seq_one_letter_code
_entity_poly.pdbx_strand_id
1 'polypeptide(L)'
;IEIARIARGVSREQLMEEPSVFTIINTNSPLKLDVPMMEGIIQMASMGQAVIVTPFTLSGAMAPVTIAGALVQQNAEALSGIAFAQMVK
;
A
#
# COMPACT_ATOMS: atom_id res chain seq x y z
N ILE A 1 6.46 3.34 -12.69
CA ILE A 1 6.69 4.78 -12.47
C ILE A 1 7.35 5.42 -13.70
N GLU A 2 8.57 5.03 -14.09
CA GLU A 2 9.27 5.65 -15.24
C GLU A 2 8.51 5.59 -16.57
N ILE A 3 7.84 4.46 -16.87
CA ILE A 3 7.00 4.34 -18.07
C ILE A 3 5.92 5.45 -18.08
N ALA A 4 5.24 5.68 -16.95
CA ALA A 4 4.22 6.71 -16.83
C ALA A 4 4.82 8.12 -16.96
N ARG A 5 5.99 8.36 -16.36
CA ARG A 5 6.70 9.65 -16.48
C ARG A 5 7.06 9.98 -17.92
N ILE A 6 7.63 9.02 -18.65
CA ILE A 6 8.01 9.17 -20.06
C ILE A 6 6.75 9.41 -20.91
N ALA A 7 5.70 8.62 -20.70
CA ALA A 7 4.44 8.78 -21.43
C ALA A 7 3.78 10.15 -21.17
N ARG A 8 3.91 10.70 -19.95
CA ARG A 8 3.45 12.04 -19.60
C ARG A 8 4.37 13.16 -20.12
N GLY A 9 5.60 12.86 -20.52
CA GLY A 9 6.57 13.85 -20.97
C GLY A 9 7.02 14.84 -19.88
N VAL A 10 6.92 14.46 -18.60
CA VAL A 10 7.21 15.34 -17.45
C VAL A 10 8.58 15.04 -16.83
N SER A 11 9.13 16.02 -16.11
CA SER A 11 10.33 15.81 -15.29
C SER A 11 10.03 14.89 -14.11
N ARG A 12 11.08 14.41 -13.45
CA ARG A 12 10.92 13.53 -12.27
C ARG A 12 10.36 14.30 -11.08
N GLU A 13 10.75 15.56 -10.95
CA GLU A 13 10.29 16.50 -9.91
C GLU A 13 8.80 16.78 -10.08
N GLN A 14 8.35 17.06 -11.31
CA GLN A 14 6.92 17.28 -11.57
C GLN A 14 6.10 16.02 -11.26
N LEU A 15 6.59 14.82 -11.61
CA LEU A 15 5.89 13.56 -11.30
C LEU A 15 5.70 13.34 -9.78
N MET A 16 6.65 13.81 -8.96
CA MET A 16 6.59 13.66 -7.50
C MET A 16 5.55 14.56 -6.83
N GLU A 17 5.21 15.69 -7.46
CA GLU A 17 4.19 16.64 -6.99
C GLU A 17 2.81 16.33 -7.60
N GLU A 18 2.78 15.62 -8.73
CA GLU A 18 1.56 15.25 -9.46
C GLU A 18 1.40 13.72 -9.51
N PRO A 19 0.77 13.09 -8.50
CA PRO A 19 0.52 11.65 -8.48
C PRO A 19 -0.11 11.16 -9.79
N SER A 20 0.52 10.19 -10.43
CA SER A 20 0.18 9.76 -11.80
C SER A 20 -0.17 8.28 -11.90
N VAL A 21 0.26 7.49 -10.92
CA VAL A 21 -0.04 6.07 -10.82
C VAL A 21 -0.40 5.71 -9.38
N PHE A 22 -1.13 4.62 -9.23
CA PHE A 22 -1.34 3.95 -7.95
C PHE A 22 -0.92 2.49 -8.06
N THR A 23 -0.65 1.87 -6.91
CA THR A 23 -0.49 0.42 -6.81
C THR A 23 -1.37 -0.12 -5.70
N ILE A 24 -1.66 -1.41 -5.80
CA ILE A 24 -2.30 -2.19 -4.73
C ILE A 24 -1.19 -2.86 -3.92
N ILE A 25 -1.27 -2.76 -2.61
CA ILE A 25 -0.39 -3.45 -1.66
C ILE A 25 -1.23 -4.31 -0.75
N ASN A 26 -1.14 -5.62 -0.93
CA ASN A 26 -1.82 -6.58 -0.08
C ASN A 26 -0.96 -6.93 1.14
N THR A 27 -1.54 -6.85 2.34
CA THR A 27 -0.97 -7.57 3.47
C THR A 27 -1.29 -9.06 3.32
N ASN A 28 -0.37 -9.88 3.77
CA ASN A 28 -0.52 -11.33 3.82
C ASN A 28 -1.12 -11.70 5.17
N SER A 29 -2.44 -11.65 5.28
CA SER A 29 -3.13 -11.86 6.55
C SER A 29 -2.94 -13.31 7.05
N PRO A 30 -2.80 -13.52 8.38
CA PRO A 30 -2.95 -12.52 9.44
C PRO A 30 -1.66 -11.75 9.75
N LEU A 31 -1.79 -10.42 9.84
CA LEU A 31 -0.82 -9.49 10.44
C LEU A 31 0.59 -9.52 9.85
N LYS A 32 0.74 -9.79 8.55
CA LYS A 32 2.04 -9.81 7.88
C LYS A 32 2.08 -8.87 6.68
N LEU A 33 3.17 -8.10 6.59
CA LEU A 33 3.52 -7.33 5.41
C LEU A 33 4.82 -7.91 4.86
N ASP A 34 4.73 -8.59 3.71
CA ASP A 34 5.89 -9.29 3.13
C ASP A 34 6.89 -8.31 2.49
N VAL A 35 8.15 -8.73 2.38
CA VAL A 35 9.25 -7.89 1.86
C VAL A 35 8.92 -7.25 0.51
N PRO A 36 8.41 -7.96 -0.52
CA PRO A 36 8.11 -7.34 -1.81
C PRO A 36 7.02 -6.26 -1.71
N MET A 37 6.08 -6.41 -0.77
CA MET A 37 5.02 -5.42 -0.52
C MET A 37 5.59 -4.18 0.17
N MET A 38 6.51 -4.36 1.13
CA MET A 38 7.24 -3.24 1.74
C MET A 38 8.08 -2.47 0.71
N GLU A 39 8.79 -3.18 -0.17
CA GLU A 39 9.55 -2.57 -1.26
C GLU A 39 8.64 -1.77 -2.20
N GLY A 40 7.47 -2.32 -2.54
CA GLY A 40 6.46 -1.62 -3.31
C GLY A 40 5.98 -0.32 -2.66
N ILE A 41 5.74 -0.32 -1.34
CA ILE A 41 5.39 0.89 -0.59
C ILE A 41 6.53 1.91 -0.68
N ILE A 42 7.77 1.50 -0.39
CA ILE A 42 8.94 2.38 -0.40
C ILE A 42 9.10 3.06 -1.77
N GLN A 43 9.03 2.28 -2.85
CA GLN A 43 9.22 2.80 -4.21
C GLN A 43 8.11 3.78 -4.62
N MET A 44 6.86 3.50 -4.26
CA MET A 44 5.72 4.35 -4.64
C MET A 44 5.66 5.62 -3.79
N ALA A 45 5.76 5.49 -2.46
CA ALA A 45 5.68 6.60 -1.53
C ALA A 45 6.86 7.58 -1.69
N SER A 46 8.09 7.07 -1.86
CA SER A 46 9.27 7.92 -2.10
C SER A 46 9.15 8.78 -3.37
N MET A 47 8.39 8.30 -4.35
CA MET A 47 8.11 8.98 -5.61
C MET A 47 6.81 9.79 -5.59
N GLY A 48 6.15 9.96 -4.43
CA GLY A 48 4.89 10.71 -4.33
C GLY A 48 3.70 10.04 -5.04
N GLN A 49 3.79 8.74 -5.31
CA GLN A 49 2.73 7.99 -5.99
C GLN A 49 1.80 7.31 -4.97
N ALA A 50 0.54 7.09 -5.36
CA ALA A 50 -0.46 6.58 -4.43
C ALA A 50 -0.25 5.08 -4.13
N VAL A 51 -0.44 4.73 -2.85
CA VAL A 51 -0.40 3.35 -2.35
C VAL A 51 -1.77 3.02 -1.78
N ILE A 52 -2.42 1.98 -2.33
CA ILE A 52 -3.69 1.46 -1.84
C ILE A 52 -3.39 0.21 -1.02
N VAL A 53 -3.46 0.32 0.31
CA VAL A 53 -3.25 -0.82 1.22
C VAL A 53 -4.54 -1.63 1.35
N THR A 54 -4.48 -2.91 1.01
CA THR A 54 -5.65 -3.80 0.94
C THR A 54 -5.43 -5.10 1.70
N PRO A 55 -5.88 -5.18 2.97
CA PRO A 55 -5.78 -6.40 3.75
C PRO A 55 -6.49 -7.59 3.11
N PHE A 56 -5.76 -8.68 2.86
CA PHE A 56 -6.30 -9.86 2.19
C PHE A 56 -6.86 -10.86 3.20
N THR A 57 -8.08 -10.60 3.68
CA THR A 57 -8.71 -11.42 4.72
C THR A 57 -9.91 -12.21 4.22
N LEU A 58 -10.04 -13.44 4.73
CA LEU A 58 -11.27 -14.23 4.69
C LEU A 58 -11.65 -14.55 6.14
N SER A 59 -12.83 -14.10 6.56
CA SER A 59 -13.32 -14.32 7.93
C SER A 59 -13.45 -15.82 8.20
N GLY A 60 -12.85 -16.30 9.29
CA GLY A 60 -12.79 -17.72 9.64
C GLY A 60 -11.62 -18.51 9.05
N ALA A 61 -10.78 -17.89 8.20
CA ALA A 61 -9.56 -18.52 7.69
C ALA A 61 -8.31 -17.67 7.94
N MET A 62 -8.28 -16.43 7.42
CA MET A 62 -7.16 -15.50 7.59
C MET A 62 -7.45 -14.35 8.56
N ALA A 63 -8.68 -14.32 9.10
CA ALA A 63 -9.13 -13.39 10.13
C ALA A 63 -10.15 -14.10 11.05
N PRO A 64 -10.47 -13.56 12.23
CA PRO A 64 -11.52 -14.11 13.09
C PRO A 64 -12.85 -14.28 12.35
N VAL A 65 -13.65 -15.28 12.74
CA VAL A 65 -14.97 -15.52 12.13
C VAL A 65 -16.00 -14.44 12.52
N THR A 66 -15.77 -13.74 13.63
CA THR A 66 -16.65 -12.66 14.07
C THR A 66 -16.40 -11.40 13.24
N ILE A 67 -17.48 -10.70 12.85
CA ILE A 67 -17.39 -9.46 12.07
C ILE A 67 -16.49 -8.44 12.78
N ALA A 68 -16.68 -8.25 14.09
CA ALA A 68 -15.87 -7.32 14.87
C ALA A 68 -14.37 -7.69 14.86
N GLY A 69 -14.04 -8.98 15.02
CA GLY A 69 -12.66 -9.44 15.00
C GLY A 69 -12.01 -9.28 13.62
N ALA A 70 -12.74 -9.63 12.55
CA ALA A 70 -12.28 -9.44 11.19
C ALA A 70 -12.05 -7.96 10.83
N LEU A 71 -12.95 -7.07 11.25
CA LEU A 71 -12.81 -5.63 11.00
C LEU A 71 -11.63 -5.03 11.77
N VAL A 72 -11.45 -5.39 13.05
CA VAL A 72 -10.32 -4.89 13.85
C VAL A 72 -9.00 -5.34 13.24
N GLN A 73 -8.87 -6.61 12.82
CA GLN A 73 -7.65 -7.10 12.18
C GLN A 73 -7.38 -6.39 10.85
N GLN A 74 -8.38 -6.30 9.96
CA GLN A 74 -8.23 -5.58 8.69
C GLN A 74 -7.81 -4.14 8.90
N ASN A 75 -8.44 -3.44 9.85
CA ASN A 75 -8.09 -2.06 10.15
C ASN A 75 -6.66 -1.92 10.68
N ALA A 76 -6.21 -2.83 11.55
CA ALA A 76 -4.83 -2.85 12.04
C ALA A 76 -3.82 -3.07 10.90
N GLU A 77 -4.09 -4.02 10.00
CA GLU A 77 -3.25 -4.28 8.84
C GLU A 77 -3.21 -3.09 7.88
N ALA A 78 -4.35 -2.46 7.60
CA ALA A 78 -4.41 -1.27 6.75
C ALA A 78 -3.64 -0.09 7.36
N LEU A 79 -3.88 0.22 8.63
CA LEU A 79 -3.24 1.33 9.32
C LEU A 79 -1.73 1.14 9.44
N SER A 80 -1.25 -0.08 9.64
CA SER A 80 0.20 -0.35 9.69
C SER A 80 0.87 -0.09 8.34
N GLY A 81 0.26 -0.52 7.23
CA GLY A 81 0.76 -0.20 5.89
C GLY A 81 0.70 1.30 5.55
N ILE A 82 -0.39 1.99 5.95
CA ILE A 82 -0.53 3.43 5.75
C ILE A 82 0.52 4.19 6.56
N ALA A 83 0.68 3.87 7.85
CA ALA A 83 1.69 4.48 8.70
C ALA A 83 3.10 4.24 8.15
N PHE A 84 3.39 3.04 7.64
CA PHE A 84 4.66 2.74 6.99
C PHE A 84 4.91 3.61 5.75
N ALA A 85 3.89 3.80 4.89
CA ALA A 85 4.00 4.70 3.75
C ALA A 85 4.30 6.16 4.17
N GLN A 86 3.66 6.66 5.23
CA GLN A 86 3.91 8.01 5.76
C GLN A 86 5.28 8.17 6.45
N MET A 87 5.91 7.07 6.88
CA MET A 87 7.29 7.11 7.39
C MET A 87 8.33 7.20 6.27
N VAL A 88 7.97 6.82 5.04
CA VAL A 88 8.85 6.94 3.86
C VAL A 88 8.91 8.39 3.37
N LYS A 89 7.75 9.06 3.30
CA LYS A 89 7.60 10.47 2.90
C LYS A 89 6.27 11.01 3.44
#